data_AF-A0ABD7GJE0-F1
#
_entry.id   AF-A0ABD7GJE0-F1
#
_cell.length_a   1.000
_cell.length_b   1.000
_cell.length_c   1.000
_cell.angle_alpha   90.00
_cell.angle_beta   90.00
_cell.angle_gamma   90.00
#
_symmetry.space_group_name_H-M   'P 1'
#
loop_
_entity.id
_entity.type
_entity.pdbx_description
1 polymer ?
#
loop_
_entity_poly.entity_id
_entity_poly.type
_entity_poly.pdbx_seq_one_letter_code
_entity_poly.pdbx_strand_id
1 'polypeptide(L)' 'MIRNVLKPDGTVHIEQQVANMRYDLTTGQVETVVPGAGATNLVFGADGRQHVELTTGNIRRNLGRPGFDTLL' A
#
# COMPACT_ATOMS: atom_id res chain seq x y z
N MET A 1 7.83 -5.23 -8.48
CA MET A 1 7.00 -4.42 -9.40
C MET A 1 7.09 -2.96 -9.00
N ILE A 2 7.36 -2.05 -9.94
CA ILE A 2 7.35 -0.59 -9.72
C ILE A 2 6.01 -0.04 -10.24
N ARG A 3 5.39 0.90 -9.52
CA ARG A 3 4.15 1.57 -9.94
C ARG A 3 4.04 2.98 -9.37
N ASN A 4 3.22 3.82 -10.00
CA ASN A 4 2.80 5.09 -9.42
C ASN A 4 1.52 4.88 -8.61
N VAL A 5 1.35 5.66 -7.54
CA VAL A 5 0.17 5.60 -6.70
C VAL A 5 -0.36 7.02 -6.47
N LEU A 6 -1.60 7.26 -6.89
CA LEU A 6 -2.32 8.50 -6.62
C LEU A 6 -3.09 8.36 -5.29
N LYS A 7 -2.77 9.22 -4.33
CA LYS A 7 -3.40 9.27 -3.01
C LYS A 7 -4.73 10.03 -3.04
N PRO A 8 -5.60 9.85 -2.04
CA PRO A 8 -6.86 10.58 -1.91
C PRO A 8 -6.72 12.11 -1.91
N ASP A 9 -5.56 12.63 -1.47
CA ASP A 9 -5.26 14.06 -1.41
C ASP A 9 -4.71 14.64 -2.73
N GLY A 10 -4.62 13.82 -3.78
CA GLY A 10 -4.10 14.20 -5.09
C GLY A 10 -2.58 14.11 -5.24
N THR A 11 -1.85 13.77 -4.17
CA THR A 11 -0.40 13.54 -4.26
C THR A 11 -0.10 12.21 -4.93
N VAL A 12 1.07 12.13 -5.58
CA VAL A 12 1.54 10.89 -6.22
C VAL A 12 2.86 10.47 -5.60
N HIS A 13 3.01 9.17 -5.35
CA HIS A 13 4.29 8.58 -4.98
C HIS A 13 4.61 7.35 -5.82
N ILE A 14 5.89 6.95 -5.81
CA ILE A 14 6.37 5.79 -6.54
C ILE A 14 6.58 4.68 -5.54
N GLU A 15 6.01 3.51 -5.83
CA GLU A 15 6.21 2.32 -5.01
C GLU A 15 6.97 1.25 -5.77
N GLN A 16 7.84 0.54 -5.05
CA GLN A 16 8.44 -0.69 -5.51
C GLN A 16 8.18 -1.80 -4.52
N GLN A 17 7.56 -2.89 -4.95
CA GLN A 17 7.44 -4.09 -4.13
C GLN A 17 8.43 -5.17 -4.59
N VAL A 18 9.22 -5.67 -3.64
CA VAL A 18 10.17 -6.78 -3.77
C VAL A 18 9.87 -7.80 -2.69
N ALA A 19 9.49 -9.02 -3.09
CA ALA A 19 8.94 -10.03 -2.17
C ALA A 19 7.79 -9.44 -1.32
N ASN A 20 7.90 -9.54 0.00
CA ASN A 20 6.95 -8.97 0.96
C ASN A 20 7.31 -7.54 1.40
N MET A 21 8.35 -6.90 0.86
CA MET A 21 8.70 -5.52 1.21
C MET A 21 8.17 -4.56 0.15
N ARG A 22 7.46 -3.53 0.59
CA ARG A 22 6.99 -2.43 -0.26
C ARG A 22 7.69 -1.14 0.16
N TYR A 23 8.44 -0.58 -0.79
CA TYR A 23 9.20 0.64 -0.63
C TYR A 23 8.43 1.80 -1.25
N ASP A 24 8.25 2.87 -0.49
CA ASP A 24 7.91 4.17 -1.05
C ASP A 24 9.22 4.85 -1.48
N LEU A 25 9.45 4.94 -2.79
CA LEU A 25 10.67 5.51 -3.36
C LEU A 25 10.69 7.05 -3.28
N THR A 26 9.55 7.69 -2.99
CA THR A 26 9.46 9.13 -2.80
C THR A 26 9.88 9.52 -1.37
N THR A 27 9.55 8.69 -0.38
CA THR A 27 9.79 9.00 1.04
C THR A 27 10.87 8.13 1.71
N GLY A 28 11.26 7.03 1.10
CA GLY A 28 12.17 6.02 1.67
C GLY A 28 11.53 5.13 2.73
N GLN A 29 10.22 5.26 2.98
CA GLN A 29 9.50 4.41 3.92
C GLN A 29 9.40 2.97 3.40
N VAL A 30 9.40 2.02 4.32
CA VAL A 30 9.31 0.59 4.01
C VAL A 30 8.22 -0.04 4.86
N GLU A 31 7.37 -0.84 4.20
CA GLU A 31 6.35 -1.64 4.86
C GLU A 31 6.52 -3.12 4.48
N THR A 32 6.11 -4.00 5.40
CA THR A 32 6.01 -5.44 5.12
C THR A 32 4.58 -5.79 4.78
N VAL A 33 4.36 -6.36 3.60
CA VAL A 33 3.06 -6.76 3.04
C VAL A 33 2.97 -8.28 3.04
N VAL A 34 2.09 -8.82 3.86
CA VAL A 34 1.79 -10.25 3.94
C VAL A 34 0.45 -10.51 3.24
N PRO A 35 0.41 -11.34 2.18
CA PRO A 35 -0.85 -11.70 1.52
C PRO A 35 -1.83 -12.34 2.51
N GLY A 36 -3.06 -11.82 2.52
CA GLY A 36 -4.17 -12.36 3.29
C GLY A 36 -5.08 -13.24 2.45
N ALA A 37 -6.31 -13.45 2.93
CA ALA A 37 -7.34 -14.18 2.18
C ALA A 37 -8.00 -13.28 1.12
N GLY A 38 -8.20 -13.81 -0.08
CA GLY A 38 -8.86 -13.11 -1.18
C GLY A 38 -8.08 -11.86 -1.62
N ALA A 39 -8.75 -10.70 -1.61
CA ALA A 39 -8.21 -9.42 -2.06
C ALA A 39 -7.49 -8.62 -0.94
N THR A 40 -7.22 -9.24 0.20
CA THR A 40 -6.67 -8.56 1.39
C THR A 40 -5.17 -8.78 1.56
N ASN A 41 -4.49 -7.79 2.14
CA ASN A 41 -3.12 -7.90 2.65
C ASN A 41 -3.10 -7.43 4.11
N LEU A 42 -2.24 -8.04 4.92
CA LEU A 42 -1.86 -7.52 6.23
C LEU A 42 -0.55 -6.74 6.06
N VAL A 43 -0.56 -5.46 6.40
CA VAL A 43 0.56 -4.55 6.19
C VAL A 43 1.10 -4.09 7.53
N PHE A 44 2.41 -4.23 7.72
CA PHE A 44 3.14 -3.77 8.90
C PHE A 44 3.99 -2.56 8.52
N GLY A 45 3.69 -1.41 9.14
CA GLY A 45 4.46 -0.18 8.97
C GLY A 45 5.78 -0.21 9.74
N ALA A 46 6.67 0.74 9.43
CA ALA A 46 7.92 0.93 10.15
C ALA A 46 7.72 1.27 11.65
N ASP A 47 6.54 1.76 12.02
CA ASP A 47 6.14 2.02 13.41
C ASP A 47 5.67 0.76 14.18
N GLY A 48 5.70 -0.40 13.53
CA GLY A 48 5.23 -1.67 14.08
C GLY A 48 3.71 -1.81 14.14
N ARG A 49 2.95 -0.82 13.66
CA ARG A 49 1.49 -0.94 13.59
C ARG A 49 1.08 -1.70 12.34
N GLN A 50 0.08 -2.56 12.53
CA GLN A 50 -0.53 -3.31 11.43
C GLN A 50 -1.83 -2.67 10.96
N HIS A 51 -2.12 -2.81 9.67
CA HIS A 51 -3.44 -2.51 9.10
C HIS A 51 -3.81 -3.53 8.02
N VAL A 52 -5.11 -3.63 7.75
CA VAL A 52 -5.60 -4.47 6.66
C VAL A 52 -5.82 -3.61 5.43
N GLU A 53 -5.16 -3.99 4.35
CA GLU A 53 -5.31 -3.40 3.03
C GLU A 53 -6.24 -4.29 2.20
N LEU A 54 -7.14 -3.69 1.42
CA LEU A 54 -7.91 -4.38 0.39
C LEU A 54 -7.55 -3.79 -0.97
N THR A 55 -7.20 -4.65 -1.93
CA THR A 55 -6.92 -4.25 -3.30
C THR A 55 -7.92 -4.89 -4.27
N THR A 56 -8.70 -4.06 -4.95
CA THR A 56 -9.67 -4.49 -5.97
C THR A 56 -9.44 -3.71 -7.25
N GLY A 57 -9.00 -4.39 -8.31
CA GLY A 57 -8.55 -3.73 -9.54
C GLY A 57 -7.40 -2.77 -9.24
N ASN A 58 -7.55 -1.51 -9.65
CA ASN A 58 -6.58 -0.45 -9.42
C ASN A 58 -6.83 0.34 -8.13
N ILE A 59 -7.78 -0.07 -7.29
CA ILE A 59 -8.11 0.62 -6.04
C ILE A 59 -7.50 -0.13 -4.87
N ARG A 60 -6.77 0.59 -4.01
CA ARG A 60 -6.23 0.07 -2.76
C ARG A 60 -6.74 0.89 -1.59
N ARG A 61 -7.30 0.24 -0.57
CA ARG A 61 -7.87 0.91 0.61
C ARG A 61 -7.39 0.28 1.91
N ASN A 62 -7.20 1.12 2.92
CA ASN A 62 -6.89 0.68 4.28
C ASN A 62 -8.19 0.59 5.08
N LEU A 63 -8.55 -0.61 5.55
CA LEU A 63 -9.78 -0.80 6.32
C LEU A 63 -9.74 0.01 7.62
N GLY A 64 -10.87 0.67 7.93
CA GLY A 64 -10.98 1.56 9.08
C GLY A 64 -10.40 2.97 8.88
N ARG A 65 -9.87 3.28 7.69
CA ARG A 65 -9.42 4.63 7.31
C ARG A 65 -10.24 5.15 6.11
N PRO A 66 -10.56 6.46 6.06
CA PRO A 66 -11.24 7.03 4.90
C PRO A 66 -10.29 7.13 3.70
N GLY A 67 -10.87 7.10 2.49
CA GLY A 67 -10.15 7.27 1.23
C GLY A 67 -9.65 5.96 0.61
N PHE A 68 -9.10 6.08 -0.60
CA PHE A 68 -8.45 5.00 -1.34
C PHE A 68 -7.32 5.55 -2.23
N ASP A 69 -6.31 4.73 -2.44
CA ASP A 69 -5.26 4.97 -3.41
C ASP A 69 -5.67 4.40 -4.77
N THR A 70 -5.26 5.06 -5.85
CA THR A 70 -5.34 4.54 -7.22
C THR A 70 -3.96 4.09 -7.67
N LEU A 71 -3.84 2.80 -8.00
CA LEU A 71 -2.64 2.15 -8.53
C LEU A 71 -2.61 2.36 -10.05
N LEU A 72 -1.56 3.01 -10.55
CA LEU A 72 -1.39 3.38 -11.96
C LEU A 72 -0.39 2.46 -12.67
#